data_AF-A0A1Q7E691-F1
#
_entry.id   AF-A0A1Q7E691-F1
#
_cell.length_a   1.000
_cell.length_b   1.000
_cell.length_c   1.000
_cell.angle_alpha   90.00
_cell.angle_beta   90.00
_cell.angle_gamma   90.00
#
_symmetry.space_group_name_H-M   'P 1'
#
loop_
_entity.id
_entity.type
_entity.pdbx_description
1 polymer ?
#
loop_
_entity_poly.entity_id
_entity_poly.type
_entity_poly.pdbx_seq_one_letter_code
_entity_poly.pdbx_strand_id
1 'polypeptide(L)'
;MAAGVQPLLTLSEARIQAELSRAAAIAAGAAAYRRKRVRLVLICIADYVAGLAIIGFSVHISDGDLAPVLFYAGLLRALCGPIWTVLLTLWLEENG
;
A
#
# COMPACT_ATOMS: atom_id res chain seq x y z
N MET A 1 1.74 7.23 -45.08
CA MET A 1 2.99 8.01 -44.95
C MET A 1 3.00 8.60 -43.55
N ALA A 2 3.78 8.03 -42.63
CA ALA A 2 3.92 8.58 -41.29
C ALA A 2 4.76 9.86 -41.39
N ALA A 3 4.24 10.99 -40.95
CA ALA A 3 5.00 12.23 -40.83
C ALA A 3 6.21 11.93 -39.95
N GLY A 4 7.40 11.94 -40.55
CA GLY A 4 8.65 11.69 -39.85
C GLY A 4 8.82 12.79 -38.81
N VAL A 5 8.62 12.42 -37.54
CA VAL A 5 8.93 13.28 -36.40
C VAL A 5 10.44 13.53 -36.48
N GLN A 6 10.83 14.72 -36.91
CA GLN A 6 12.23 15.13 -36.83
C GLN A 6 12.64 15.10 -35.36
N PRO A 7 13.75 14.42 -35.00
CA PRO A 7 14.17 14.33 -33.61
C PRO A 7 14.47 15.72 -33.09
N LEU A 8 13.79 16.10 -32.00
CA LEU A 8 13.93 17.41 -31.36
C LEU A 8 15.35 17.66 -30.81
N LEU A 9 16.10 16.57 -30.58
CA LEU A 9 17.48 16.57 -30.10
C LEU A 9 18.23 15.35 -30.68
N THR A 10 19.39 15.60 -31.28
CA THR A 10 20.39 14.56 -31.58
C THR A 10 21.30 14.40 -30.36
N LEU A 11 21.12 13.31 -29.62
CA LEU A 11 21.97 12.97 -28.47
C LEU A 11 23.13 12.08 -28.91
N SER A 12 24.28 12.20 -28.24
CA SER A 12 25.36 11.24 -28.40
C SER A 12 24.96 9.88 -27.83
N GLU A 13 25.49 8.80 -28.38
CA GLU A 13 25.21 7.43 -27.90
C GLU A 13 25.48 7.28 -26.40
N ALA A 14 26.55 7.91 -25.90
CA ALA A 14 26.86 7.93 -24.47
C ALA A 14 25.76 8.57 -23.61
N ARG A 15 25.11 9.64 -24.10
CA ARG A 15 23.98 10.29 -23.42
C ARG A 15 22.72 9.41 -23.45
N ILE A 16 22.47 8.72 -24.56
CA ILE A 16 21.34 7.80 -24.69
C ILE A 16 21.47 6.65 -23.68
N GLN A 17 22.65 6.03 -23.60
CA GLN A 17 22.90 4.94 -22.65
C GLN A 17 22.82 5.40 -21.18
N ALA A 18 23.31 6.61 -20.88
CA ALA A 18 23.18 7.19 -19.54
C ALA A 18 21.70 7.40 -19.16
N GLU A 19 20.87 7.89 -20.07
CA GLU A 19 19.46 8.13 -19.76
C GLU A 19 18.63 6.84 -19.70
N LEU A 20 18.96 5.83 -20.53
CA LEU A 20 18.37 4.49 -20.43
C LEU A 20 18.71 3.82 -19.10
N SER A 21 19.96 3.90 -18.64
CA SER A 21 20.35 3.32 -17.35
C SER A 21 19.67 4.03 -16.17
N ARG A 22 19.53 5.36 -16.24
CA ARG A 22 18.76 6.15 -15.27
C ARG A 22 17.28 5.76 -15.28
N ALA A 23 16.65 5.66 -16.45
CA ALA A 23 15.26 5.26 -16.59
C ALA A 23 15.03 3.84 -16.05
N ALA A 24 15.94 2.91 -16.31
CA ALA A 24 15.89 1.55 -15.78
C ALA A 24 15.98 1.54 -14.24
N ALA A 25 16.85 2.34 -13.64
CA ALA A 25 16.97 2.47 -12.19
C ALA A 25 15.68 3.03 -11.57
N ILE A 26 15.07 4.06 -12.18
CA ILE A 26 13.79 4.62 -11.74
C ILE A 26 12.67 3.58 -11.85
N ALA A 27 12.61 2.85 -12.96
CA ALA A 27 11.61 1.80 -13.17
C ALA A 27 11.74 0.66 -12.15
N ALA A 28 12.97 0.24 -11.82
CA ALA A 28 13.23 -0.75 -10.79
C ALA A 28 12.76 -0.27 -9.40
N GLY A 29 13.03 0.98 -9.05
CA GLY A 29 12.52 1.62 -7.83
C GLY A 29 10.99 1.67 -7.79
N ALA A 30 10.36 2.03 -8.91
CA ALA A 30 8.90 2.10 -9.02
C ALA A 30 8.24 0.72 -8.85
N ALA A 31 8.84 -0.35 -9.39
CA ALA A 31 8.34 -1.71 -9.24
C ALA A 31 8.42 -2.20 -7.78
N ALA A 32 9.53 -1.91 -7.09
CA ALA A 32 9.68 -2.22 -5.66
C ALA A 32 8.67 -1.44 -4.81
N TYR A 33 8.51 -0.14 -5.05
CA TYR A 33 7.53 0.69 -4.37
C TYR A 33 6.09 0.20 -4.59
N ARG A 34 5.73 -0.17 -5.83
CA ARG A 34 4.41 -0.74 -6.15
C ARG A 34 4.15 -2.01 -5.34
N ARG A 35 5.11 -2.94 -5.26
CA ARG A 35 4.95 -4.17 -4.48
C ARG A 35 4.75 -3.88 -2.99
N LYS A 36 5.53 -2.96 -2.42
CA LYS A 36 5.40 -2.54 -1.02
C LYS A 36 4.01 -1.96 -0.75
N ARG A 37 3.53 -1.08 -1.63
CA ARG A 37 2.21 -0.46 -1.53
C ARG A 37 1.07 -1.48 -1.64
N VAL A 38 1.15 -2.44 -2.57
CA VAL A 38 0.14 -3.51 -2.68
C VAL A 38 0.09 -4.35 -1.41
N ARG A 39 1.25 -4.72 -0.85
CA ARG A 39 1.33 -5.46 0.41
C ARG A 39 0.68 -4.68 1.56
N LEU A 40 0.95 -3.38 1.67
CA LEU A 40 0.34 -2.53 2.70
C LEU A 40 -1.18 -2.48 2.56
N VAL A 41 -1.70 -2.29 1.34
CA VAL A 41 -3.14 -2.30 1.07
C VAL A 41 -3.78 -3.63 1.47
N LEU A 42 -3.14 -4.76 1.15
CA LEU A 42 -3.64 -6.09 1.54
C LEU A 42 -3.70 -6.26 3.07
N ILE A 43 -2.71 -5.76 3.80
CA ILE A 43 -2.71 -5.79 5.28
C ILE A 43 -3.86 -4.94 5.82
N CYS A 44 -4.07 -3.73 5.30
CA CYS A 44 -5.20 -2.88 5.70
C CYS A 44 -6.56 -3.55 5.44
N ILE A 45 -6.72 -4.21 4.29
CA ILE A 45 -7.94 -4.96 3.98
C ILE A 45 -8.12 -6.11 4.98
N ALA A 46 -7.05 -6.85 5.29
CA ALA A 46 -7.10 -7.95 6.25
C ALA A 46 -7.50 -7.47 7.66
N ASP A 47 -6.95 -6.34 8.13
CA ASP A 47 -7.32 -5.72 9.40
C ASP A 47 -8.80 -5.33 9.44
N TYR A 48 -9.29 -4.71 8.36
CA TYR A 48 -10.69 -4.33 8.24
C TYR A 48 -11.62 -5.54 8.28
N VAL A 49 -11.32 -6.58 7.49
CA VAL A 49 -12.09 -7.83 7.46
C VAL A 49 -12.06 -8.55 8.81
N ALA A 50 -10.91 -8.56 9.49
CA ALA A 50 -10.80 -9.13 10.83
C ALA A 50 -11.69 -8.40 11.84
N GLY A 51 -11.70 -7.06 11.82
CA GLY A 51 -12.60 -6.27 12.67
C GLY A 51 -14.08 -6.52 12.38
N LEU A 52 -14.46 -6.62 11.10
CA LEU A 52 -15.82 -6.99 10.70
C LEU A 52 -16.21 -8.40 11.18
N ALA A 53 -15.29 -9.37 11.11
CA ALA A 53 -15.55 -10.71 11.60
C ALA A 53 -15.80 -10.72 13.11
N ILE A 54 -15.05 -9.93 13.88
CA ILE A 54 -15.25 -9.76 15.34
C ILE A 54 -16.62 -9.12 15.62
N ILE A 55 -16.99 -8.07 14.88
CA ILE A 55 -18.32 -7.44 15.00
C ILE A 55 -19.43 -8.45 14.67
N GLY A 56 -19.29 -9.20 13.57
CA GLY A 56 -20.27 -10.24 13.22
C GLY A 56 -20.40 -11.29 14.32
N PHE A 57 -19.27 -11.72 14.89
CA PHE A 57 -19.25 -12.66 16.01
C PHE A 57 -19.93 -12.09 17.27
N SER A 58 -19.79 -10.79 17.55
CA SER A 58 -20.45 -10.17 18.70
C SER A 58 -21.98 -10.17 18.62
N VAL A 59 -22.56 -10.27 17.42
CA VAL A 59 -24.01 -10.37 17.22
C VAL A 59 -24.54 -11.77 17.54
N HIS A 60 -23.69 -12.79 17.45
CA HIS A 60 -24.06 -14.18 17.71
C HIS A 60 -23.86 -14.62 19.16
N ILE A 61 -23.23 -13.79 19.99
CA ILE A 61 -23.01 -14.12 21.39
C ILE A 61 -24.19 -13.69 22.26
N SER A 62 -24.62 -14.56 23.17
CA SER A 62 -25.74 -14.30 24.08
C SER A 62 -25.30 -13.70 25.42
N ASP A 63 -23.99 -13.59 25.64
CA ASP A 63 -23.43 -12.96 26.83
C ASP A 63 -23.55 -11.43 26.72
N GLY A 64 -24.36 -10.84 27.60
CA GLY A 64 -24.70 -9.41 27.59
C GLY A 64 -23.54 -8.47 27.90
N ASP A 65 -22.51 -8.95 28.61
CA ASP A 65 -21.33 -8.15 28.93
C ASP A 65 -20.24 -8.32 27.86
N LEU A 66 -20.13 -9.51 27.28
CA LEU A 66 -19.09 -9.81 26.29
C LEU A 66 -19.44 -9.31 24.87
N ALA A 67 -20.72 -9.30 24.50
CA ALA A 67 -21.19 -8.78 23.22
C ALA A 67 -20.74 -7.33 22.94
N PRO A 68 -20.99 -6.34 23.83
CA PRO A 68 -20.56 -4.96 23.57
C PRO A 68 -19.04 -4.82 23.53
N VAL A 69 -18.31 -5.56 24.37
CA VAL A 69 -16.83 -5.53 24.37
C VAL A 69 -16.28 -5.98 23.02
N LEU A 70 -16.77 -7.11 22.49
CA LEU A 70 -16.36 -7.61 21.19
C LEU A 70 -16.77 -6.66 20.06
N PHE A 71 -17.96 -6.08 20.12
CA PHE A 71 -18.43 -5.11 19.13
C PHE A 71 -17.47 -3.91 19.03
N TYR A 72 -17.14 -3.29 20.17
CA TYR A 72 -16.22 -2.15 20.20
C TYR A 72 -14.78 -2.54 19.86
N ALA A 73 -14.32 -3.72 20.26
CA ALA A 73 -13.01 -4.23 19.88
C ALA A 73 -12.90 -4.44 18.36
N GLY A 74 -13.94 -5.00 17.74
CA GLY A 74 -14.02 -5.18 16.29
C GLY A 74 -14.09 -3.85 15.54
N LEU A 75 -14.84 -2.87 16.06
CA LEU A 75 -14.90 -1.51 15.51
C LEU A 75 -13.53 -0.82 15.57
N LEU A 76 -12.86 -0.90 16.72
CA LEU A 76 -11.52 -0.36 16.91
C LEU A 76 -10.52 -1.02 15.94
N ARG A 77 -10.56 -2.34 15.81
CA ARG A 77 -9.68 -3.07 14.89
C ARG A 77 -9.92 -2.68 13.44
N ALA A 78 -11.18 -2.60 13.02
CA ALA A 78 -11.56 -2.30 11.63
C ALA A 78 -11.16 -0.87 11.22
N LEU A 79 -11.34 0.11 12.11
CA LEU A 79 -11.09 1.52 11.80
C LEU A 79 -9.66 1.95 12.10
N CYS A 80 -9.12 1.58 13.26
CA CYS A 80 -7.81 2.03 13.72
C CYS A 80 -6.66 1.12 13.28
N GLY A 81 -6.91 -0.16 13.01
CA GLY A 81 -5.88 -1.10 12.53
C GLY A 81 -5.17 -0.64 11.25
N PRO A 82 -5.90 -0.27 10.18
CA PRO A 82 -5.31 0.26 8.97
C PRO A 82 -4.51 1.55 9.20
N ILE A 83 -5.01 2.47 10.03
CA ILE A 83 -4.34 3.73 10.36
C ILE A 83 -3.00 3.45 11.05
N TRP A 84 -2.99 2.57 12.05
CA TRP A 84 -1.78 2.20 12.78
C TRP A 84 -0.74 1.54 11.86
N THR A 85 -1.18 0.63 11.00
CA THR A 85 -0.31 -0.06 10.05
C THR A 85 0.36 0.93 9.08
N VAL A 86 -0.38 1.93 8.59
CA VAL A 86 0.18 2.97 7.73
C VAL A 86 1.18 3.84 8.50
N LEU A 87 0.83 4.32 9.68
CA LEU A 87 1.71 5.17 10.50
C LEU A 87 3.03 4.46 10.84
N LEU A 88 2.98 3.19 11.25
CA LEU A 88 4.17 2.39 11.52
C LEU A 88 5.02 2.19 10.26
N THR A 89 4.38 1.98 9.11
CA THR A 89 5.11 1.79 7.84
C THR A 89 5.86 3.07 7.44
N LEU A 90 5.23 4.23 7.58
CA LEU A 90 5.86 5.53 7.33
C LEU A 90 6.99 5.81 8.31
N TRP A 91 6.76 5.56 9.60
CA TRP A 91 7.79 5.74 10.63
C TRP A 91 9.02 4.85 10.39
N LEU A 92 8.83 3.60 9.97
CA LEU A 92 9.93 2.70 9.61
C LEU A 92 10.64 3.11 8.31
N GLU A 93 9.95 3.79 7.38
CA GLU A 93 10.57 4.36 6.18
C GLU A 93 11.41 5.60 6.48
N GLU A 94 11.01 6.42 7.46
CA GLU A 94 11.75 7.62 7.85
C GLU A 94 12.97 7.31 8.74
N ASN A 95 12.93 6.23 9.52
CA ASN A 95 13.94 5.91 10.54
C ASN A 95 14.79 4.66 10.23
N GLY A 96 14.66 4.07 9.03
CA GLY A 96 15.40 2.88 8.59
C GLY A 96 16.31 3.16 7.41
#